data_AF-A0A7W7GLG8-F1
#
_entry.id   AF-A0A7W7GLG8-F1
#
_cell.length_a   1.000
_cell.length_b   1.000
_cell.length_c   1.000
_cell.angle_alpha   90.00
_cell.angle_beta   90.00
_cell.angle_gamma   90.00
#
_symmetry.space_group_name_H-M   'P 1'
#
loop_
_entity.id
_entity.type
_entity.pdbx_description
1 polymer ?
#
loop_
_entity_poly.entity_id
_entity_poly.type
_entity_poly.pdbx_seq_one_letter_code
_entity_poly.pdbx_strand_id
1 'polypeptide(L)' 'MVDDAPSRGWSVLVVGVARAVTDPDAIATFEEQAHTKPRAGGRRTLWVSIGVDRLTGRRITADDS' A
#
# COMPACT_ATOMS: atom_id res chain seq x y z
N MET A 1 21.33 3.03 25.11
CA MET A 1 21.54 1.70 24.52
C MET A 1 20.35 1.47 23.61
N VAL A 2 20.53 1.53 22.30
CA VAL A 2 19.43 1.23 21.36
C VAL A 2 19.49 -0.28 21.15
N ASP A 3 18.40 -0.98 21.45
CA ASP A 3 18.29 -2.39 21.12
C ASP A 3 18.27 -2.51 19.59
N ASP A 4 19.31 -3.11 19.02
CA ASP A 4 19.31 -3.58 17.63
C ASP A 4 18.46 -4.85 17.58
N ALA A 5 17.14 -4.68 17.76
CA ALA A 5 16.23 -5.80 17.69
C ALA A 5 16.23 -6.33 16.25
N PRO A 6 16.50 -7.62 16.04
CA PRO A 6 16.56 -8.19 14.71
C PRO A 6 15.28 -7.88 13.92
N SER A 7 15.40 -7.10 12.83
CA SER A 7 14.24 -6.62 12.07
C SER A 7 13.50 -7.79 11.41
N ARG A 8 12.40 -8.23 12.02
CA ARG A 8 11.46 -9.20 11.45
C ARG A 8 10.36 -8.47 10.70
N GLY A 9 10.02 -8.94 9.51
CA GLY A 9 8.97 -8.31 8.71
C GLY A 9 8.69 -9.04 7.41
N TRP A 10 7.90 -8.38 6.57
CA TRP A 10 7.62 -8.83 5.22
C TRP A 10 7.52 -7.62 4.30
N SER A 11 7.80 -7.86 3.03
CA SER A 11 7.57 -6.91 1.95
C SER A 11 6.72 -7.58 0.88
N VAL A 12 5.84 -6.81 0.27
CA VAL A 12 5.04 -7.24 -0.89
C VAL A 12 5.29 -6.24 -2.00
N LEU A 13 5.57 -6.76 -3.20
CA LEU A 13 5.73 -5.99 -4.42
C LEU A 13 4.60 -6.37 -5.37
N VAL A 14 3.85 -5.35 -5.76
CA VAL A 14 2.75 -5.44 -6.72
C VAL A 14 3.20 -4.75 -8.02
N VAL A 15 3.04 -5.43 -9.15
CA VAL A 15 3.27 -4.87 -10.48
C VAL A 15 1.98 -5.00 -11.28
N GLY A 16 1.58 -3.91 -11.92
CA GLY A 16 0.31 -3.86 -12.63
C GLY A 16 0.06 -2.51 -13.28
N VAL A 17 -1.02 -2.43 -14.06
CA VAL A 17 -1.43 -1.18 -14.70
C VAL A 17 -2.15 -0.28 -13.70
N ALA A 18 -1.59 0.90 -13.46
CA ALA A 18 -2.21 1.94 -12.67
C ALA A 18 -3.22 2.74 -13.51
N ARG A 19 -4.42 2.96 -12.98
CA ARG A 19 -5.46 3.78 -13.62
C ARG A 19 -6.05 4.77 -12.63
N ALA A 20 -6.24 6.01 -13.06
CA ALA A 20 -7.03 6.97 -12.31
C ALA A 20 -8.50 6.50 -12.27
N VAL A 21 -9.09 6.51 -11.09
CA VAL A 21 -10.52 6.28 -10.91
C VAL A 21 -11.21 7.64 -11.02
N THR A 22 -12.07 7.78 -12.01
CA THR A 22 -12.82 9.03 -12.28
C THR A 22 -14.33 8.88 -12.08
N ASP A 23 -14.80 7.65 -11.89
CA ASP A 23 -16.21 7.36 -11.62
C ASP A 23 -16.55 7.79 -10.18
N PRO A 24 -17.50 8.73 -9.99
CA PRO A 24 -17.86 9.24 -8.67
C PRO A 24 -18.42 8.17 -7.72
N ASP A 25 -19.16 7.18 -8.24
CA ASP A 25 -19.75 6.13 -7.39
C ASP A 25 -18.66 5.17 -6.86
N ALA A 26 -17.69 4.85 -7.73
CA ALA A 26 -16.50 4.07 -7.35
C ALA A 26 -15.64 4.83 -6.32
N ILE A 27 -15.46 6.14 -6.50
CA ILE A 27 -14.73 7.00 -5.56
C ILE A 27 -15.40 6.99 -4.18
N ALA A 28 -16.72 7.20 -4.12
CA ALA A 28 -17.46 7.20 -2.86
C ALA A 28 -17.31 5.87 -2.11
N THR A 29 -17.42 4.76 -2.84
CA THR A 29 -17.22 3.41 -2.30
C THR A 29 -15.82 3.23 -1.72
N PHE A 30 -14.78 3.76 -2.36
CA PHE A 30 -13.41 3.68 -1.85
C PHE A 30 -13.16 4.59 -0.65
N GLU A 31 -13.77 5.78 -0.62
CA GLU A 31 -13.69 6.68 0.54
C GLU A 31 -14.32 6.06 1.79
N GLU A 32 -15.44 5.37 1.65
CA GLU A 32 -16.08 4.65 2.76
C GLU A 32 -15.22 3.47 3.28
N GLN A 33 -14.55 2.76 2.38
CA GLN A 33 -13.75 1.59 2.72
C GLN A 33 -12.29 1.92 3.09
N ALA A 34 -11.89 3.18 2.96
CA ALA A 34 -10.52 3.62 3.23
C ALA A 34 -10.16 3.43 4.71
N HIS A 35 -9.33 2.42 5.01
CA HIS A 35 -8.82 2.21 6.38
C HIS A 35 -7.77 3.25 6.81
N THR A 36 -7.28 4.09 5.88
CA THR A 36 -6.23 5.07 6.16
C THR A 36 -6.58 6.42 5.55
N LYS A 37 -6.33 7.51 6.28
CA LYS A 37 -6.45 8.87 5.74
C LYS A 37 -5.33 9.15 4.73
N PRO A 38 -5.57 9.96 3.69
CA PRO A 38 -4.53 10.42 2.78
C PRO A 38 -3.36 11.04 3.58
N ARG A 39 -2.14 10.56 3.34
CA ARG A 39 -0.94 11.08 4.04
C ARG A 39 -0.51 12.46 3.55
N ALA A 40 -0.96 12.88 2.36
CA ALA A 40 -0.75 14.24 1.88
C ALA A 40 -1.86 15.14 2.43
N GLY A 41 -1.51 16.16 3.22
CA GLY A 41 -2.45 17.08 3.87
C GLY A 41 -3.26 18.01 2.93
N GLY A 42 -3.41 17.66 1.65
CA GLY A 42 -4.11 18.45 0.65
C GLY A 42 -5.48 17.87 0.28
N ARG A 43 -6.42 18.76 -0.10
CA ARG A 43 -7.79 18.44 -0.56
C ARG A 43 -7.89 17.61 -1.86
N ARG A 44 -6.77 17.20 -2.45
CA ARG A 44 -6.73 16.49 -3.74
C ARG A 44 -6.54 15.01 -3.50
N THR A 45 -7.65 14.31 -3.29
CA THR A 45 -7.68 12.85 -3.25
C THR A 45 -7.77 12.35 -4.70
N LEU A 46 -6.67 11.77 -5.21
CA LEU A 46 -6.71 10.99 -6.45
C LEU A 46 -6.79 9.52 -6.06
N TRP A 47 -7.87 8.86 -6.48
CA TRP A 47 -7.99 7.41 -6.38
C TRP A 47 -7.32 6.74 -7.57
N VAL A 48 -6.47 5.75 -7.30
CA VAL A 48 -5.78 4.97 -8.32
C VAL A 48 -6.08 3.50 -8.07
N SER A 49 -6.54 2.79 -9.10
CA SER A 49 -6.63 1.33 -9.07
C SER A 49 -5.41 0.72 -9.76
N ILE A 50 -4.92 -0.40 -9.22
CA ILE A 50 -3.83 -1.17 -9.81
C ILE A 50 -4.42 -2.50 -10.28
N GLY A 51 -4.50 -2.70 -11.59
CA GLY A 51 -4.79 -4.02 -12.16
C GLY A 51 -3.57 -4.91 -11.97
N VAL A 52 -3.61 -5.80 -10.98
CA VAL A 52 -2.45 -6.61 -10.57
C VAL A 52 -2.13 -7.66 -11.62
N ASP A 53 -0.97 -7.54 -12.26
CA ASP A 53 -0.45 -8.53 -13.21
C ASP A 53 0.53 -9.49 -12.53
N ARG A 54 1.24 -9.01 -11.49
CA ARG A 54 2.15 -9.82 -10.68
C ARG A 54 2.18 -9.36 -9.23
N LEU A 55 2.16 -10.32 -8.32
CA LEU A 55 2.29 -10.12 -6.89
C LEU A 55 3.43 -11.00 -6.36
N THR A 56 4.40 -10.40 -5.67
CA THR A 56 5.50 -11.14 -5.04
C THR A 56 5.64 -10.72 -3.59
N GLY A 57 6.04 -11.66 -2.72
CA GLY A 57 6.25 -11.42 -1.31
C GLY A 57 7.62 -11.93 -0.87
N ARG A 58 8.27 -11.18 0.02
CA ARG A 58 9.52 -11.59 0.66
C ARG A 58 9.36 -11.52 2.18
N ARG A 59 9.68 -12.62 2.86
CA ARG A 59 9.85 -12.65 4.32
C ARG A 59 11.23 -12.12 4.67
N ILE A 60 11.29 -11.25 5.66
CA ILE A 60 12.54 -10.78 6.26
C ILE A 60 12.60 -11.42 7.65
N THR A 61 13.44 -12.43 7.76
CA THR A 61 13.87 -12.98 9.05
C THR A 61 15.20 -12.33 9.35
N ALA A 62 15.40 -11.95 10.61
CA ALA A 62 16.76 -11.71 11.03
C ALA A 62 17.51 -13.02 11.04
N ASP A 63 18.69 -12.98 10.44
CA ASP A 63 19.63 -14.08 10.52
C ASP A 63 20.13 -14.15 11.96
N ASP A 64 20.12 -15.35 12.55
CA ASP A 64 20.65 -15.60 13.88
C ASP A 64 22.15 -15.84 13.70
N SER A 65 22.96 -14.79 13.79
CA SER A 65 24.44 -14.86 13.78
C SER A 65 25.01 -14.12 14.98
#